data_AF-A0A7Y2KH18-F1
#
_entry.id   AF-A0A7Y2KH18-F1
#
_cell.length_a   1.000
_cell.length_b   1.000
_cell.length_c   1.000
_cell.angle_alpha   90.00
_cell.angle_beta   90.00
_cell.angle_gamma   90.00
#
_symmetry.space_group_name_H-M   'P 1'
#
loop_
_entity.id
_entity.type
_entity.pdbx_description
1 polymer ?
#
loop_
_entity_poly.entity_id
_entity_poly.type
_entity_poly.pdbx_seq_one_letter_code
_entity_poly.pdbx_strand_id
1 'polypeptide(L)'
;MRRFAGEKDRGTAKSLIFIVGHPLSHSLSPSMHNGVIASRNLPLRYEAFDLSPGALPDFFRGIRGGDYLGGNVTIPYKEEAAAVADRRSEAVRVSGAANVLRVRSGRLFADNTDGRGLLAALAGAGWGRRFPRVVLLGAGGSARGIGYELARAGTRELVILNRTPVRAHAVAELLSRRFPRTTVSAGELDPREMARKFSGADLVVQCTSLGLTSKWRSFPVEALKKETRFVDIVYQKGGTSLVRALRRRGVPAMDGLPMLAHQAALSFAVWTGIKVTGEEFLSIALKESAKR
;
A
#
# COMPACT_ATOMS: atom_id res chain seq x y z
N MET A 1 -3.41 -13.07 25.14
CA MET A 1 -2.93 -14.36 24.62
C MET A 1 -4.14 -15.16 24.14
N ARG A 2 -4.55 -15.03 22.87
CA ARG A 2 -5.60 -15.90 22.31
C ARG A 2 -4.90 -17.17 21.82
N ARG A 3 -5.22 -18.30 22.44
CA ARG A 3 -4.67 -19.62 22.08
C ARG A 3 -5.08 -19.96 20.66
N PHE A 4 -4.08 -20.27 19.81
CA PHE A 4 -4.28 -20.98 18.55
C PHE A 4 -4.56 -22.44 18.90
N ALA A 5 -5.80 -22.77 19.20
CA ALA A 5 -6.25 -24.15 19.35
C ALA A 5 -7.41 -24.37 18.38
N GLY A 6 -7.16 -25.20 17.37
CA GLY A 6 -8.12 -25.52 16.34
C GLY A 6 -9.23 -26.40 16.88
N GLU A 7 -10.46 -25.89 16.84
CA GLU A 7 -11.65 -26.72 16.78
C GLU A 7 -11.86 -27.12 15.32
N LYS A 8 -11.65 -28.39 15.01
CA LYS A 8 -11.91 -28.97 13.69
C LYS A 8 -13.41 -29.15 13.52
N ASP A 9 -14.09 -28.08 13.13
CA ASP A 9 -15.42 -28.18 12.56
C ASP A 9 -15.28 -28.76 11.14
N ARG A 10 -15.69 -30.02 10.96
CA ARG A 10 -15.61 -30.76 9.68
C ARG A 10 -16.78 -30.39 8.76
N GLY A 11 -17.00 -29.10 8.54
CA GLY A 11 -17.88 -28.56 7.51
C GLY A 11 -17.06 -27.72 6.53
N THR A 12 -16.86 -28.23 5.31
CA THR A 12 -16.17 -27.59 4.16
C THR A 12 -14.90 -26.79 4.53
N ALA A 13 -13.71 -27.36 4.32
CA ALA A 13 -12.44 -26.70 4.65
C ALA A 13 -12.39 -25.23 4.18
N LYS A 14 -12.59 -24.29 5.12
CA LYS A 14 -12.58 -22.85 4.86
C LYS A 14 -11.13 -22.39 4.85
N SER A 15 -10.54 -22.18 3.68
CA SER A 15 -9.19 -21.61 3.63
C SER A 15 -9.22 -20.16 4.11
N LEU A 16 -8.22 -19.78 4.90
CA LEU A 16 -8.13 -18.46 5.51
C LEU A 16 -7.21 -17.55 4.70
N ILE A 17 -7.65 -16.31 4.55
CA ILE A 17 -6.84 -15.18 4.11
C ILE A 17 -6.77 -14.19 5.28
N PHE A 18 -5.68 -13.44 5.40
CA PHE A 18 -5.54 -12.51 6.51
C PHE A 18 -5.03 -11.13 6.11
N ILE A 19 -5.10 -10.19 7.05
CA ILE A 19 -4.23 -9.01 7.14
C ILE A 19 -3.52 -9.00 8.49
N VAL A 20 -2.22 -8.71 8.47
CA VAL A 20 -1.41 -8.51 9.68
C VAL A 20 -0.79 -7.12 9.69
N GLY A 21 -0.80 -6.46 10.85
CA GLY A 21 -0.38 -5.07 11.02
C GLY A 21 -0.55 -4.59 12.45
N HIS A 22 -0.16 -3.33 12.70
CA HIS A 22 -0.41 -2.65 13.97
C HIS A 22 -0.36 -1.12 13.82
N PRO A 23 -1.37 -0.38 14.31
CA PRO A 23 -2.71 -0.84 14.65
C PRO A 23 -3.54 -1.18 13.39
N LEU A 24 -4.57 -2.02 13.51
CA LEU A 24 -5.45 -2.42 12.39
C LEU A 24 -6.89 -1.93 12.45
N SER A 25 -7.29 -1.24 13.53
CA SER A 25 -8.67 -0.79 13.76
C SER A 25 -9.31 -0.04 12.59
N HIS A 26 -8.52 0.73 11.83
CA HIS A 26 -9.00 1.53 10.71
C HIS A 26 -9.09 0.77 9.38
N SER A 27 -8.59 -0.46 9.28
CA SER A 27 -8.50 -1.18 8.01
C SER A 27 -9.89 -1.48 7.43
N LEU A 28 -10.09 -1.13 6.15
CA LEU A 28 -11.25 -1.55 5.35
C LEU A 28 -11.03 -2.90 4.64
N SER A 29 -9.81 -3.44 4.68
CA SER A 29 -9.45 -4.66 3.93
C SER A 29 -10.33 -5.86 4.33
N PRO A 30 -10.60 -6.14 5.63
CA PRO A 30 -11.48 -7.25 6.00
C PRO A 30 -12.89 -7.13 5.44
N SER A 31 -13.53 -5.96 5.59
CA SER A 31 -14.88 -5.73 5.06
C SER A 31 -14.92 -5.87 3.53
N MET A 32 -13.92 -5.31 2.85
CA MET A 32 -13.84 -5.32 1.38
C MET A 32 -13.60 -6.73 0.82
N HIS A 33 -12.63 -7.46 1.35
CA HIS A 33 -12.36 -8.84 0.92
C HIS A 33 -13.52 -9.78 1.27
N ASN A 34 -14.11 -9.67 2.47
CA ASN A 34 -15.25 -10.52 2.83
C ASN A 34 -16.50 -10.20 1.99
N GLY A 35 -16.71 -8.94 1.58
CA GLY A 35 -17.77 -8.58 0.64
C GLY A 35 -17.58 -9.22 -0.74
N VAL A 36 -16.34 -9.24 -1.24
CA VAL A 36 -16.00 -9.94 -2.49
C VAL A 36 -16.17 -11.45 -2.33
N ILE A 37 -15.67 -12.05 -1.25
CA ILE A 37 -15.83 -13.48 -0.96
C ILE A 37 -17.31 -13.88 -0.95
N ALA A 38 -18.15 -13.12 -0.23
CA ALA A 38 -19.58 -13.38 -0.14
C ALA A 38 -20.29 -13.27 -1.50
N SER A 39 -19.99 -12.23 -2.27
CA SER A 39 -20.59 -12.03 -3.61
C SER A 39 -20.20 -13.10 -4.64
N ARG A 40 -19.11 -13.85 -4.43
CA ARG A 40 -18.73 -15.02 -5.26
C ARG A 40 -19.10 -16.36 -4.63
N ASN A 41 -19.76 -16.38 -3.47
CA ASN A 41 -20.05 -17.61 -2.72
C ASN A 41 -18.81 -18.49 -2.50
N LEU A 42 -17.67 -17.88 -2.17
CA LEU A 42 -16.41 -18.61 -1.99
C LEU A 42 -16.29 -19.16 -0.56
N PRO A 43 -15.78 -20.38 -0.36
CA PRO A 43 -15.55 -20.98 0.96
C PRO A 43 -14.28 -20.40 1.63
N LEU A 44 -14.17 -19.07 1.69
CA LEU A 44 -13.01 -18.36 2.21
C LEU A 44 -13.44 -17.42 3.35
N ARG A 45 -12.49 -17.01 4.18
CA ARG A 45 -12.66 -15.91 5.14
C ARG A 45 -11.44 -15.03 5.14
N TYR A 46 -11.64 -13.73 5.31
CA TYR A 46 -10.57 -12.75 5.48
C TYR A 46 -10.57 -12.20 6.90
N GLU A 47 -9.48 -12.39 7.64
CA GLU A 47 -9.38 -12.02 9.06
C GLU A 47 -8.26 -11.02 9.35
N ALA A 48 -8.44 -10.19 10.38
CA ALA A 48 -7.45 -9.22 10.83
C ALA A 48 -6.71 -9.72 12.08
N PHE A 49 -5.37 -9.69 12.02
CA PHE A 49 -4.49 -10.01 13.14
C PHE A 49 -3.71 -8.77 13.53
N ASP A 50 -4.19 -8.07 14.56
CA ASP A 50 -3.50 -6.92 15.14
C ASP A 50 -2.41 -7.43 16.09
N LEU A 51 -1.16 -7.34 15.65
CA LEU A 51 -0.01 -7.94 16.35
C LEU A 51 0.90 -6.85 16.86
N SER A 52 1.21 -6.86 18.16
CA SER A 52 2.25 -5.97 18.70
C SER A 52 3.63 -6.27 18.09
N PRO A 53 4.54 -5.27 18.03
CA PRO A 53 5.91 -5.48 17.53
C PRO A 53 6.59 -6.66 18.23
N GLY A 54 7.28 -7.50 17.46
CA GLY A 54 7.97 -8.70 17.95
C GLY A 54 7.17 -10.00 17.87
N ALA A 55 5.84 -9.97 17.67
CA ALA A 55 5.01 -11.17 17.54
C ALA A 55 4.98 -11.77 16.12
N LEU A 56 5.55 -11.06 15.13
CA LEU A 56 5.46 -11.41 13.72
C LEU A 56 6.19 -12.72 13.34
N PRO A 57 7.39 -13.03 13.88
CA PRO A 57 8.06 -14.30 13.58
C PRO A 57 7.23 -15.52 13.97
N ASP A 58 6.57 -15.48 15.12
CA ASP A 58 5.74 -16.56 15.64
C ASP A 58 4.48 -16.74 14.79
N PHE A 59 3.86 -15.62 14.40
CA PHE A 59 2.74 -15.61 13.47
C PHE A 59 3.12 -16.26 12.13
N PHE A 60 4.27 -15.90 11.57
CA PHE A 60 4.73 -16.49 10.31
C PHE A 60 5.07 -17.97 10.39
N ARG A 61 5.53 -18.47 11.56
CA ARG A 61 5.66 -19.92 11.78
C ARG A 61 4.30 -20.61 11.79
N GLY A 62 3.30 -20.01 12.43
CA GLY A 62 1.93 -20.54 12.50
C GLY A 62 1.27 -20.66 11.11
N ILE A 63 1.30 -19.61 10.30
CA ILE A 63 0.60 -19.62 9.00
C ILE A 63 1.21 -20.61 7.99
N ARG A 64 2.48 -20.99 8.15
CA ARG A 64 3.13 -21.97 7.25
C ARG A 64 2.57 -23.38 7.44
N GLY A 65 2.09 -23.71 8.63
CA GLY A 65 1.52 -25.02 8.95
C GLY A 65 -0.01 -25.08 8.97
N GLY A 66 -0.70 -23.94 8.78
CA GLY A 66 -2.17 -23.86 8.83
C GLY A 66 -2.83 -23.80 7.46
N ASP A 67 -4.16 -23.75 7.46
CA ASP A 67 -5.02 -23.70 6.26
C ASP A 67 -5.11 -22.29 5.65
N TYR A 68 -3.97 -21.60 5.53
CA TYR A 68 -3.90 -20.24 4.98
C TYR A 68 -3.51 -20.25 3.50
N LEU A 69 -4.23 -19.48 2.67
CA LEU A 69 -3.78 -19.18 1.30
C LEU A 69 -2.69 -18.10 1.28
N GLY A 70 -2.69 -17.25 2.31
CA GLY A 70 -1.85 -16.06 2.38
C GLY A 70 -2.54 -14.90 3.07
N GLY A 71 -1.98 -13.72 2.91
CA GLY A 71 -2.59 -12.52 3.47
C GLY A 71 -1.83 -11.26 3.13
N ASN A 72 -2.44 -10.13 3.44
CA ASN A 72 -1.80 -8.85 3.37
C ASN A 72 -0.94 -8.59 4.60
N VAL A 73 0.11 -7.80 4.37
CA VAL A 73 0.95 -7.24 5.43
C VAL A 73 0.89 -5.73 5.31
N THR A 74 0.61 -5.05 6.41
CA THR A 74 0.61 -3.58 6.46
C THR A 74 1.60 -3.06 7.49
N ILE A 75 1.57 -1.75 7.73
CA ILE A 75 2.44 -1.09 8.71
C ILE A 75 2.38 -1.83 10.07
N PRO A 76 3.52 -1.96 10.78
CA PRO A 76 4.89 -1.61 10.37
C PRO A 76 5.65 -2.75 9.65
N TYR A 77 4.99 -3.87 9.32
CA TYR A 77 5.64 -5.17 9.08
C TYR A 77 6.07 -5.46 7.64
N LYS A 78 5.89 -4.53 6.69
CA LYS A 78 6.17 -4.81 5.26
C LYS A 78 7.63 -5.15 4.96
N GLU A 79 8.59 -4.52 5.66
CA GLU A 79 10.03 -4.80 5.48
C GLU A 79 10.39 -6.17 6.09
N GLU A 80 9.86 -6.50 7.27
CA GLU A 80 10.06 -7.79 7.94
C GLU A 80 9.45 -8.95 7.14
N ALA A 81 8.24 -8.77 6.60
CA ALA A 81 7.60 -9.74 5.72
C ALA A 81 8.41 -10.04 4.44
N ALA A 82 9.08 -9.02 3.88
CA ALA A 82 9.99 -9.25 2.78
C ALA A 82 11.20 -10.09 3.23
N ALA A 83 11.78 -9.78 4.39
CA ALA A 83 12.96 -10.47 4.91
C ALA A 83 12.69 -11.97 5.18
N VAL A 84 11.55 -12.33 5.75
CA VAL A 84 11.23 -13.72 6.14
C VAL A 84 10.68 -14.60 5.00
N ALA A 85 10.44 -14.04 3.82
CA ALA A 85 9.87 -14.77 2.69
C ALA A 85 10.90 -15.67 1.99
N ASP A 86 10.51 -16.90 1.64
CA ASP A 86 11.39 -17.88 0.97
C ASP A 86 11.60 -17.58 -0.52
N ARG A 87 10.60 -16.92 -1.11
CA ARG A 87 10.61 -16.45 -2.50
C ARG A 87 10.04 -15.04 -2.52
N ARG A 88 10.71 -14.16 -3.25
CA ARG A 88 10.37 -12.75 -3.38
C ARG A 88 10.16 -12.43 -4.86
N SER A 89 9.06 -11.75 -5.19
CA SER A 89 8.90 -11.15 -6.52
C SER A 89 10.01 -10.13 -6.78
N GLU A 90 10.21 -9.75 -8.04
CA GLU A 90 11.18 -8.73 -8.38
C GLU A 90 10.89 -7.40 -7.65
N ALA A 91 9.62 -7.01 -7.57
CA ALA A 91 9.19 -5.83 -6.84
C ALA A 91 9.63 -5.88 -5.37
N VAL A 92 9.49 -7.04 -4.71
CA VAL A 92 9.92 -7.22 -3.31
C VAL A 92 11.44 -7.24 -3.18
N ARG A 93 12.16 -7.88 -4.11
CA ARG A 93 13.63 -7.91 -4.12
C ARG A 93 14.24 -6.51 -4.20
N VAL A 94 13.66 -5.63 -5.03
CA VAL A 94 14.17 -4.27 -5.22
C VAL A 94 13.70 -3.32 -4.13
N SER A 95 12.39 -3.33 -3.83
CA SER A 95 11.81 -2.40 -2.84
C SER A 95 12.20 -2.75 -1.41
N GLY A 96 12.48 -4.03 -1.12
CA GLY A 96 12.69 -4.54 0.23
C GLY A 96 11.42 -4.56 1.07
N ALA A 97 10.24 -4.50 0.45
CA ALA A 97 8.96 -4.45 1.16
C ALA A 97 7.91 -5.33 0.49
N ALA A 98 7.15 -6.08 1.28
CA ALA A 98 6.06 -6.94 0.84
C ALA A 98 4.75 -6.56 1.53
N ASN A 99 3.68 -6.40 0.76
CA ASN A 99 2.32 -6.19 1.29
C ASN A 99 1.40 -7.39 1.01
N VAL A 100 1.89 -8.42 0.30
CA VAL A 100 1.19 -9.67 0.00
C VAL A 100 2.11 -10.84 0.29
N LEU A 101 1.60 -11.82 1.02
CA LEU A 101 2.18 -13.13 1.20
C LEU A 101 1.23 -14.17 0.64
N ARG A 102 1.77 -15.16 -0.07
CA ARG A 102 1.06 -16.38 -0.48
C ARG A 102 1.74 -17.58 0.13
N VAL A 103 0.96 -18.45 0.76
CA VAL A 103 1.46 -19.70 1.33
C VAL A 103 1.25 -20.81 0.30
N ARG A 104 2.29 -21.57 -0.01
CA ARG A 104 2.20 -22.78 -0.84
C ARG A 104 3.18 -23.82 -0.34
N SER A 105 2.68 -24.99 0.04
CA SER A 105 3.49 -26.11 0.54
C SER A 105 4.44 -25.68 1.68
N GLY A 106 3.92 -24.93 2.65
CA GLY A 106 4.68 -24.40 3.80
C GLY A 106 5.66 -23.26 3.47
N ARG A 107 5.73 -22.80 2.22
CA ARG A 107 6.61 -21.71 1.78
C ARG A 107 5.86 -20.40 1.58
N LEU A 108 6.51 -19.30 1.96
CA LEU A 108 6.03 -17.93 1.80
C LEU A 108 6.59 -17.31 0.51
N PHE A 109 5.68 -16.95 -0.37
CA PHE A 109 5.95 -16.19 -1.58
C PHE A 109 5.49 -14.75 -1.36
N ALA A 110 6.43 -13.81 -1.32
CA ALA A 110 6.16 -12.41 -1.11
C ALA A 110 6.01 -11.65 -2.41
N ASP A 111 5.03 -10.75 -2.44
CA ASP A 111 4.82 -9.79 -3.52
C ASP A 111 4.47 -8.39 -2.97
N ASN A 112 4.55 -7.38 -3.83
CA ASN A 112 4.17 -6.01 -3.53
C ASN A 112 3.16 -5.48 -4.56
N THR A 113 1.91 -5.28 -4.15
CA THR A 113 0.81 -4.79 -5.01
C THR A 113 0.54 -3.29 -4.83
N ASP A 114 1.18 -2.60 -3.88
CA ASP A 114 0.90 -1.19 -3.57
C ASP A 114 1.08 -0.30 -4.81
N GLY A 115 2.26 -0.34 -5.43
CA GLY A 115 2.57 0.51 -6.59
C GLY A 115 1.72 0.18 -7.82
N ARG A 116 1.41 -1.11 -8.05
CA ARG A 116 0.52 -1.54 -9.14
C ARG A 116 -0.92 -1.08 -8.89
N GLY A 117 -1.36 -1.14 -7.63
CA GLY A 117 -2.64 -0.62 -7.19
C GLY A 117 -2.74 0.89 -7.38
N LEU A 118 -1.68 1.64 -7.03
CA LEU A 118 -1.61 3.08 -7.28
C LEU A 118 -1.72 3.40 -8.77
N LEU A 119 -0.90 2.78 -9.63
CA LEU A 119 -0.96 3.04 -11.07
C LEU A 119 -2.32 2.67 -11.69
N ALA A 120 -2.98 1.63 -11.18
CA ALA A 120 -4.32 1.28 -11.62
C ALA A 120 -5.37 2.31 -11.17
N ALA A 121 -5.29 2.79 -9.92
CA ALA A 121 -6.14 3.86 -9.41
C ALA A 121 -5.98 5.17 -10.20
N LEU A 122 -4.74 5.56 -10.50
CA LEU A 122 -4.43 6.73 -11.30
C LEU A 122 -5.00 6.62 -12.72
N ALA A 123 -4.89 5.45 -13.33
CA ALA A 123 -5.49 5.17 -14.64
C ALA A 123 -7.03 5.21 -14.60
N GLY A 124 -7.65 4.59 -13.58
CA GLY A 124 -9.11 4.57 -13.40
C GLY A 124 -9.70 5.96 -13.18
N ALA A 125 -8.93 6.90 -12.63
CA ALA A 125 -9.31 8.31 -12.51
C ALA A 125 -9.00 9.15 -13.77
N GLY A 126 -8.52 8.55 -14.84
CA GLY A 126 -8.18 9.25 -16.09
C GLY A 126 -6.89 10.07 -16.03
N TRP A 127 -6.05 9.90 -15.00
CA TRP A 127 -4.77 10.63 -14.88
C TRP A 127 -3.62 9.96 -15.63
N GLY A 128 -3.85 8.75 -16.15
CA GLY A 128 -2.84 7.94 -16.84
C GLY A 128 -1.89 7.22 -15.87
N ARG A 129 -0.80 6.69 -16.42
CA ARG A 129 0.16 5.82 -15.70
C ARG A 129 1.60 6.30 -15.76
N ARG A 130 1.88 7.39 -16.48
CA ARG A 130 3.24 7.87 -16.73
C ARG A 130 3.36 9.30 -16.24
N PHE A 131 4.27 9.50 -15.31
CA PHE A 131 4.56 10.79 -14.68
C PHE A 131 6.07 11.03 -14.78
N PRO A 132 6.53 11.91 -15.68
CA PRO A 132 7.94 12.21 -15.85
C PRO A 132 8.66 12.59 -14.56
N ARG A 133 8.03 13.40 -13.71
CA ARG A 133 8.59 13.88 -12.44
C ARG A 133 7.64 13.62 -11.28
N VAL A 134 8.12 12.84 -10.30
CA VAL A 134 7.32 12.43 -9.13
C VAL A 134 8.03 12.77 -7.83
N VAL A 135 7.28 13.27 -6.85
CA VAL A 135 7.75 13.47 -5.47
C VAL A 135 7.03 12.50 -4.54
N LEU A 136 7.77 11.64 -3.86
CA LEU A 136 7.28 10.74 -2.83
C LEU A 136 7.58 11.31 -1.44
N LEU A 137 6.55 11.42 -0.60
CA LEU A 137 6.70 11.83 0.80
C LEU A 137 6.63 10.58 1.67
N GLY A 138 7.78 10.14 2.18
CA GLY A 138 7.97 8.96 2.99
C GLY A 138 8.93 7.95 2.34
N ALA A 139 9.57 7.14 3.18
CA ALA A 139 10.47 6.05 2.77
C ALA A 139 10.13 4.71 3.46
N GLY A 140 8.84 4.50 3.78
CA GLY A 140 8.31 3.26 4.34
C GLY A 140 8.00 2.21 3.27
N GLY A 141 7.48 1.05 3.69
CA GLY A 141 7.19 -0.08 2.79
C GLY A 141 6.29 0.26 1.59
N SER A 142 5.24 1.05 1.79
CA SER A 142 4.38 1.51 0.67
C SER A 142 5.14 2.43 -0.28
N ALA A 143 5.91 3.39 0.24
CA ALA A 143 6.70 4.32 -0.58
C ALA A 143 7.74 3.58 -1.44
N ARG A 144 8.38 2.54 -0.87
CA ARG A 144 9.33 1.68 -1.59
C ARG A 144 8.67 0.92 -2.75
N GLY A 145 7.51 0.31 -2.51
CA GLY A 145 6.75 -0.40 -3.55
C GLY A 145 6.21 0.53 -4.64
N ILE A 146 5.70 1.70 -4.25
CA ILE A 146 5.23 2.75 -5.14
C ILE A 146 6.38 3.30 -6.00
N GLY A 147 7.51 3.65 -5.39
CA GLY A 147 8.69 4.16 -6.09
C GLY A 147 9.24 3.17 -7.11
N TYR A 148 9.27 1.87 -6.77
CA TYR A 148 9.63 0.82 -7.71
C TYR A 148 8.71 0.80 -8.94
N GLU A 149 7.40 0.81 -8.75
CA GLU A 149 6.45 0.73 -9.86
C GLU A 149 6.42 2.00 -10.72
N LEU A 150 6.62 3.18 -10.13
CA LEU A 150 6.73 4.44 -10.86
C LEU A 150 7.99 4.49 -11.73
N ALA A 151 9.15 4.13 -11.16
CA ALA A 151 10.40 4.03 -11.92
C ALA A 151 10.28 3.00 -13.05
N ARG A 152 9.69 1.83 -12.77
CA ARG A 152 9.39 0.80 -13.79
C ARG A 152 8.45 1.30 -14.88
N ALA A 153 7.49 2.17 -14.55
CA ALA A 153 6.56 2.78 -15.49
C ALA A 153 7.17 3.92 -16.33
N GLY A 154 8.44 4.28 -16.10
CA GLY A 154 9.18 5.25 -16.90
C GLY A 154 9.23 6.67 -16.32
N THR A 155 9.04 6.84 -15.01
CA THR A 155 9.38 8.10 -14.35
C THR A 155 10.85 8.45 -14.59
N ARG A 156 11.12 9.69 -15.02
CA ARG A 156 12.47 10.19 -15.33
C ARG A 156 13.15 10.79 -14.12
N GLU A 157 12.40 11.50 -13.28
CA GLU A 157 12.89 12.07 -12.02
C GLU A 157 12.00 11.63 -10.86
N LEU A 158 12.59 10.98 -9.87
CA LEU A 158 11.92 10.54 -8.65
C LEU A 158 12.61 11.17 -7.44
N VAL A 159 11.88 12.02 -6.72
CA VAL A 159 12.35 12.66 -5.48
C VAL A 159 11.73 11.96 -4.29
N ILE A 160 12.51 11.55 -3.31
CA ILE A 160 12.04 10.89 -2.08
C ILE A 160 12.36 11.75 -0.87
N LEU A 161 11.35 12.26 -0.20
CA LEU A 161 11.52 13.07 1.01
C LEU A 161 11.08 12.28 2.23
N ASN A 162 11.91 12.20 3.27
CA ASN A 162 11.54 11.49 4.50
C ASN A 162 12.03 12.22 5.75
N ARG A 163 11.27 12.14 6.85
CA ARG A 163 11.61 12.76 8.14
C ARG A 163 13.00 12.33 8.64
N THR A 164 13.38 11.09 8.34
CA THR A 164 14.74 10.59 8.58
C THR A 164 15.44 10.47 7.22
N PRO A 165 16.29 11.45 6.82
CA PRO A 165 16.82 11.53 5.47
C PRO A 165 17.59 10.29 5.02
N VAL A 166 18.32 9.64 5.93
CA VAL A 166 19.07 8.40 5.62
C VAL A 166 18.18 7.30 5.07
N ARG A 167 16.91 7.22 5.51
CA ARG A 167 15.94 6.24 4.96
C ARG A 167 15.56 6.57 3.53
N ALA A 168 15.40 7.85 3.18
CA ALA A 168 15.12 8.25 1.81
C ALA A 168 16.31 7.95 0.89
N HIS A 169 17.54 8.22 1.36
CA HIS A 169 18.77 7.92 0.62
C HIS A 169 18.91 6.43 0.33
N ALA A 170 18.66 5.57 1.32
CA ALA A 170 18.70 4.12 1.11
C ALA A 170 17.70 3.64 0.04
N VAL A 171 16.49 4.22 -0.01
CA VAL A 171 15.52 3.89 -1.06
C VAL A 171 15.97 4.43 -2.42
N ALA A 172 16.51 5.66 -2.47
CA ALA A 172 17.01 6.25 -3.69
C ALA A 172 18.15 5.42 -4.30
N GLU A 173 19.09 4.95 -3.48
CA GLU A 173 20.20 4.09 -3.91
C GLU A 173 19.70 2.76 -4.51
N LEU A 174 18.75 2.10 -3.85
CA LEU A 174 18.15 0.85 -4.34
C LEU A 174 17.47 1.04 -5.71
N LEU A 175 16.70 2.12 -5.86
CA LEU A 175 15.98 2.40 -7.10
C LEU A 175 16.92 2.86 -8.22
N SER A 176 17.90 3.71 -7.94
CA SER A 176 18.91 4.15 -8.93
C SER A 176 19.71 2.98 -9.49
N ARG A 177 20.10 2.01 -8.64
CA ARG A 177 20.79 0.79 -9.09
C ARG A 177 19.93 -0.05 -10.03
N ARG A 178 18.63 -0.18 -9.74
CA ARG A 178 17.71 -0.98 -10.57
C ARG A 178 17.31 -0.27 -11.86
N PHE A 179 17.19 1.06 -11.82
CA PHE A 179 16.65 1.89 -12.90
C PHE A 179 17.63 3.02 -13.26
N PRO A 180 18.73 2.72 -13.97
CA PRO A 180 19.79 3.71 -14.27
C PRO A 180 19.32 4.86 -15.19
N ARG A 181 18.14 4.74 -15.81
CA ARG A 181 17.52 5.80 -16.63
C ARG A 181 16.60 6.73 -15.84
N THR A 182 16.40 6.46 -14.55
CA THR A 182 15.62 7.32 -13.64
C THR A 182 16.59 8.03 -12.71
N THR A 183 16.57 9.36 -12.74
CA THR A 183 17.27 10.17 -11.74
C THR A 183 16.51 10.09 -10.43
N VAL A 184 17.05 9.37 -9.44
CA VAL A 184 16.45 9.28 -8.10
C VAL A 184 17.25 10.14 -7.14
N SER A 185 16.58 11.05 -6.44
CA SER A 185 17.18 11.90 -5.41
C SER A 185 16.43 11.76 -4.09
N ALA A 186 17.11 12.06 -2.99
CA ALA A 186 16.56 11.99 -1.65
C ALA A 186 16.75 13.31 -0.90
N GLY A 187 15.88 13.57 0.06
CA GLY A 187 15.94 14.77 0.89
C GLY A 187 15.20 14.61 2.21
N GLU A 188 15.27 15.66 3.01
CA GLU A 188 14.51 15.76 4.26
C GLU A 188 13.05 16.09 3.97
N LEU A 189 12.15 15.53 4.78
CA LEU A 189 10.73 15.88 4.74
C LEU A 189 10.49 17.09 5.65
N ASP A 190 10.79 18.28 5.12
CA ASP A 190 10.48 19.55 5.75
C ASP A 190 9.69 20.48 4.80
N PRO A 191 8.97 21.51 5.33
CA PRO A 191 8.13 22.38 4.51
C PRO A 191 8.87 23.15 3.41
N ARG A 192 10.12 23.57 3.66
CA ARG A 192 10.90 24.34 2.67
C ARG A 192 11.36 23.43 1.55
N GLU A 193 11.86 22.25 1.87
CA GLU A 193 12.27 21.28 0.86
C GLU A 193 11.07 20.76 0.05
N MET A 194 9.94 20.48 0.70
CA MET A 194 8.70 20.14 -0.01
C MET A 194 8.31 21.23 -1.02
N ALA A 195 8.29 22.50 -0.58
CA ALA A 195 7.93 23.61 -1.48
C ALA A 195 8.87 23.72 -2.69
N ARG A 196 10.19 23.57 -2.48
CA ARG A 196 11.18 23.54 -3.56
C ARG A 196 10.93 22.38 -4.53
N LYS A 197 10.72 21.18 -4.00
CA LYS A 197 10.61 19.95 -4.81
C LYS A 197 9.25 19.79 -5.49
N PHE A 198 8.20 20.46 -5.04
CA PHE A 198 6.90 20.45 -5.73
C PHE A 198 6.93 21.20 -7.06
N SER A 199 7.86 22.14 -7.25
CA SER A 199 7.99 22.86 -8.52
C SER A 199 8.25 21.90 -9.68
N GLY A 200 7.35 21.89 -10.67
CA GLY A 200 7.43 21.03 -11.85
C GLY A 200 7.08 19.56 -11.61
N ALA A 201 6.56 19.19 -10.43
CA ALA A 201 6.09 17.82 -10.18
C ALA A 201 4.79 17.54 -10.96
N ASP A 202 4.76 16.44 -11.70
CA ASP A 202 3.54 15.94 -12.34
C ASP A 202 2.64 15.24 -11.31
N LEU A 203 3.27 14.51 -10.39
CA LEU A 203 2.62 13.74 -9.34
C LEU A 203 3.36 13.93 -8.00
N VAL A 204 2.59 14.15 -6.94
CA VAL A 204 3.07 14.05 -5.56
C VAL A 204 2.28 12.95 -4.86
N VAL A 205 2.99 11.99 -4.26
CA VAL A 205 2.39 10.89 -3.50
C VAL A 205 2.81 11.00 -2.05
N GLN A 206 1.84 11.26 -1.18
CA GLN A 206 2.02 11.17 0.25
C GLN A 206 1.93 9.71 0.66
N CYS A 207 3.03 9.16 1.18
CA CYS A 207 3.17 7.78 1.62
C CYS A 207 3.42 7.64 3.13
N THR A 208 3.29 8.72 3.90
CA THR A 208 3.50 8.70 5.35
C THR A 208 2.21 8.36 6.10
N SER A 209 2.30 8.13 7.41
CA SER A 209 1.11 7.98 8.25
C SER A 209 0.49 9.32 8.69
N LEU A 210 1.04 10.47 8.27
CA LEU A 210 0.42 11.78 8.51
C LEU A 210 -0.93 11.84 7.79
N GLY A 211 -1.97 12.31 8.46
CA GLY A 211 -3.37 12.19 8.04
C GLY A 211 -4.11 11.03 8.72
N LEU A 212 -3.39 9.96 9.10
CA LEU A 212 -3.93 8.82 9.85
C LEU A 212 -3.63 8.95 11.36
N THR A 213 -2.35 9.06 11.73
CA THR A 213 -1.93 9.06 13.13
C THR A 213 -1.82 10.46 13.74
N SER A 214 -1.65 11.48 12.90
CA SER A 214 -1.51 12.88 13.31
C SER A 214 -1.80 13.80 12.12
N LYS A 215 -2.10 15.07 12.38
CA LYS A 215 -2.33 16.06 11.32
C LYS A 215 -1.00 16.64 10.82
N TRP A 216 -0.98 17.08 9.56
CA TRP A 216 0.09 17.93 9.07
C TRP A 216 0.13 19.24 9.84
N ARG A 217 1.29 19.60 10.39
CA ARG A 217 1.50 20.91 11.04
C ARG A 217 1.72 22.02 10.01
N SER A 218 2.52 21.74 8.99
CA SER A 218 2.91 22.69 7.96
C SER A 218 3.13 21.97 6.63
N PHE A 219 2.05 21.81 5.86
CA PHE A 219 2.14 21.34 4.47
C PHE A 219 2.05 22.55 3.54
N PRO A 220 3.01 22.79 2.63
CA PRO A 220 3.03 23.96 1.75
C PRO A 220 2.05 23.77 0.58
N VAL A 221 0.74 23.81 0.85
CA VAL A 221 -0.30 23.60 -0.16
C VAL A 221 -0.24 24.65 -1.27
N GLU A 222 0.33 25.82 -0.99
CA GLU A 222 0.57 26.91 -1.92
C GLU A 222 1.62 26.60 -2.98
N ALA A 223 2.56 25.69 -2.69
CA ALA A 223 3.64 25.33 -3.60
C ALA A 223 3.21 24.32 -4.68
N LEU A 224 2.04 23.69 -4.53
CA LEU A 224 1.47 22.80 -5.53
C LEU A 224 0.77 23.61 -6.62
N LYS A 225 1.18 23.40 -7.87
CA LYS A 225 0.52 24.00 -9.03
C LYS A 225 -0.80 23.28 -9.34
N LYS A 226 -1.70 23.94 -10.07
CA LYS A 226 -3.02 23.38 -10.42
C LYS A 226 -2.92 22.19 -11.37
N GLU A 227 -1.82 22.06 -12.08
CA GLU A 227 -1.52 20.95 -12.98
C GLU A 227 -0.91 19.75 -12.24
N THR A 228 -0.46 19.93 -10.99
CA THR A 228 0.13 18.83 -10.21
C THR A 228 -0.98 17.91 -9.69
N ARG A 229 -0.81 16.59 -9.89
CA ARG A 229 -1.69 15.58 -9.31
C ARG A 229 -1.19 15.24 -7.91
N PHE A 230 -2.10 15.15 -6.95
CA PHE A 230 -1.76 14.77 -5.57
C PHE A 230 -2.49 13.49 -5.18
N VAL A 231 -1.77 12.55 -4.59
CA VAL A 231 -2.35 11.34 -3.98
C VAL A 231 -1.92 11.26 -2.53
N ASP A 232 -2.88 11.13 -1.63
CA ASP A 232 -2.66 10.69 -0.26
C ASP A 232 -2.95 9.20 -0.18
N ILE A 233 -2.01 8.34 0.23
CA ILE A 233 -2.33 6.91 0.37
C ILE A 233 -3.17 6.61 1.62
N VAL A 234 -3.32 7.60 2.51
CA VAL A 234 -4.31 7.55 3.59
C VAL A 234 -5.70 7.77 2.99
N TYR A 235 -6.67 6.97 3.42
CA TYR A 235 -8.07 7.10 3.01
C TYR A 235 -8.94 7.53 4.19
N GLN A 236 -9.93 8.37 3.89
CA GLN A 236 -10.92 8.81 4.86
C GLN A 236 -12.22 9.15 4.12
N LYS A 237 -13.37 8.92 4.76
CA LYS A 237 -14.67 9.35 4.20
C LYS A 237 -14.61 10.84 3.83
N GLY A 238 -14.83 11.14 2.54
CA GLY A 238 -14.72 12.50 1.99
C GLY A 238 -13.29 12.99 1.70
N GLY A 239 -12.28 12.11 1.75
CA GLY A 239 -10.85 12.41 1.59
C GLY A 239 -10.19 12.93 2.87
N THR A 240 -8.86 12.90 2.96
CA THR A 240 -8.12 13.44 4.13
C THR A 240 -8.23 14.96 4.22
N SER A 241 -7.85 15.56 5.36
CA SER A 241 -7.84 17.02 5.50
C SER A 241 -6.99 17.72 4.42
N LEU A 242 -5.89 17.08 4.02
CA LEU A 242 -4.99 17.59 2.99
C LEU A 242 -5.63 17.48 1.59
N VAL A 243 -6.21 16.33 1.25
CA VAL A 243 -6.95 16.15 -0.02
C VAL A 243 -8.08 17.18 -0.14
N ARG A 244 -8.86 17.41 0.93
CA ARG A 244 -9.92 18.43 0.91
C ARG A 244 -9.37 19.84 0.74
N ALA A 245 -8.26 20.18 1.38
CA ALA A 245 -7.62 21.49 1.24
C ALA A 245 -7.12 21.74 -0.19
N LEU A 246 -6.50 20.73 -0.82
CA LEU A 246 -6.01 20.81 -2.19
C LEU A 246 -7.15 20.92 -3.21
N ARG A 247 -8.23 20.15 -3.04
CA ARG A 247 -9.42 20.25 -3.89
C ARG A 247 -10.05 21.64 -3.85
N ARG A 248 -10.15 22.27 -2.66
CA ARG A 248 -10.65 23.65 -2.52
C ARG A 248 -9.79 24.68 -3.27
N ARG A 249 -8.51 24.39 -3.50
CA ARG A 249 -7.58 25.23 -4.27
C ARG A 249 -7.59 24.91 -5.78
N GLY A 250 -8.40 23.95 -6.21
CA GLY A 250 -8.43 23.49 -7.60
C GLY A 250 -7.26 22.57 -7.98
N VAL A 251 -6.53 22.02 -7.01
CA VAL A 251 -5.48 21.02 -7.27
C VAL A 251 -6.13 19.64 -7.35
N PRO A 252 -5.94 18.87 -8.45
CA PRO A 252 -6.43 17.50 -8.56
C PRO A 252 -5.86 16.61 -7.46
N ALA A 253 -6.71 16.17 -6.54
CA ALA A 253 -6.29 15.36 -5.39
C ALA A 253 -7.18 14.13 -5.19
N MET A 254 -6.54 13.00 -4.86
CA MET A 254 -7.16 11.71 -4.56
C MET A 254 -6.67 11.20 -3.20
N ASP A 255 -7.53 10.52 -2.46
CA ASP A 255 -7.14 9.81 -1.23
C ASP A 255 -6.84 8.32 -1.53
N GLY A 256 -6.55 7.55 -0.49
CA GLY A 256 -6.00 6.21 -0.65
C GLY A 256 -7.01 5.14 -1.03
N LEU A 257 -8.32 5.44 -1.05
CA LEU A 257 -9.35 4.40 -1.15
C LEU A 257 -9.32 3.70 -2.51
N PRO A 258 -9.19 4.40 -3.66
CA PRO A 258 -9.02 3.74 -4.94
C PRO A 258 -7.76 2.86 -4.96
N MET A 259 -6.61 3.36 -4.49
CA MET A 259 -5.39 2.57 -4.41
C MET A 259 -5.58 1.30 -3.56
N LEU A 260 -6.25 1.41 -2.40
CA LEU A 260 -6.56 0.29 -1.51
C LEU A 260 -7.39 -0.78 -2.24
N ALA A 261 -8.39 -0.37 -3.01
CA ALA A 261 -9.25 -1.29 -3.76
C ALA A 261 -8.48 -2.01 -4.88
N HIS A 262 -7.71 -1.27 -5.69
CA HIS A 262 -6.95 -1.85 -6.79
C HIS A 262 -5.84 -2.79 -6.30
N GLN A 263 -5.13 -2.46 -5.21
CA GLN A 263 -4.14 -3.39 -4.65
C GLN A 263 -4.80 -4.64 -4.06
N ALA A 264 -6.01 -4.51 -3.49
CA ALA A 264 -6.73 -5.63 -2.91
C ALA A 264 -7.22 -6.60 -4.00
N ALA A 265 -7.71 -6.10 -5.12
CA ALA A 265 -8.05 -6.89 -6.30
C ALA A 265 -6.85 -7.72 -6.80
N LEU A 266 -5.66 -7.11 -6.90
CA LEU A 266 -4.43 -7.80 -7.28
C LEU A 266 -4.04 -8.88 -6.26
N SER A 267 -4.12 -8.56 -4.97
CA SER A 267 -3.81 -9.50 -3.89
C SER A 267 -4.78 -10.69 -3.88
N PHE A 268 -6.06 -10.43 -4.11
CA PHE A 268 -7.12 -11.44 -4.18
C PHE A 268 -6.87 -12.46 -5.30
N ALA A 269 -6.47 -11.99 -6.47
CA ALA A 269 -6.12 -12.85 -7.59
C ALA A 269 -4.87 -13.71 -7.30
N VAL A 270 -3.91 -13.22 -6.50
CA VAL A 270 -2.72 -13.98 -6.10
C VAL A 270 -3.09 -15.22 -5.27
N TRP A 271 -4.09 -15.12 -4.40
CA TRP A 271 -4.50 -16.24 -3.53
C TRP A 271 -5.50 -17.18 -4.20
N THR A 272 -6.45 -16.64 -4.94
CA THR A 272 -7.62 -17.39 -5.43
C THR A 272 -7.54 -17.76 -6.91
N GLY A 273 -6.68 -17.11 -7.69
CA GLY A 273 -6.67 -17.19 -9.15
C GLY A 273 -7.86 -16.47 -9.82
N ILE A 274 -8.83 -15.98 -9.05
CA ILE A 274 -10.03 -15.31 -9.56
C ILE A 274 -9.72 -13.84 -9.81
N LYS A 275 -9.99 -13.40 -11.04
CA LYS A 275 -9.86 -11.98 -11.41
C LYS A 275 -11.10 -11.21 -10.98
N VAL A 276 -10.88 -10.18 -10.18
CA VAL A 276 -11.88 -9.19 -9.76
C VAL A 276 -11.30 -7.82 -10.07
N THR A 277 -12.13 -6.89 -10.52
CA THR A 277 -11.67 -5.54 -10.88
C THR A 277 -11.44 -4.69 -9.63
N GLY A 278 -10.57 -3.68 -9.75
CA GLY A 278 -10.37 -2.74 -8.64
C GLY A 278 -11.60 -1.87 -8.41
N GLU A 279 -12.35 -1.58 -9.46
CA GLU A 279 -13.61 -0.84 -9.44
C GLU A 279 -14.68 -1.57 -8.62
N GLU A 280 -14.72 -2.91 -8.71
CA GLU A 280 -15.65 -3.70 -7.92
C GLU A 280 -15.25 -3.73 -6.44
N PHE A 281 -13.96 -3.91 -6.15
CA PHE A 281 -13.43 -3.74 -4.79
C PHE A 281 -13.75 -2.33 -4.25
N LEU A 282 -13.62 -1.30 -5.08
CA LEU A 282 -13.90 0.10 -4.72
C LEU A 282 -15.38 0.32 -4.41
N SER A 283 -16.28 -0.24 -5.22
CA SER A 283 -17.73 -0.17 -4.98
C SER A 283 -18.11 -0.76 -3.62
N ILE A 284 -17.54 -1.92 -3.27
CA ILE A 284 -17.76 -2.55 -1.96
C ILE A 284 -17.14 -1.69 -0.86
N ALA A 285 -15.92 -1.19 -1.04
CA ALA A 285 -15.25 -0.36 -0.04
C ALA A 285 -16.02 0.94 0.27
N LEU A 286 -16.62 1.57 -0.74
CA LEU A 286 -17.47 2.75 -0.59
C LEU A 286 -18.75 2.45 0.22
N LYS A 287 -19.41 1.32 -0.06
CA LYS A 287 -20.59 0.86 0.71
C LYS A 287 -20.23 0.61 2.17
N GLU A 288 -19.10 -0.05 2.42
CA GLU A 288 -18.65 -0.36 3.79
C GLU A 288 -18.17 0.89 4.54
N SER A 289 -17.51 1.82 3.85
CA SER A 289 -17.12 3.11 4.44
C SER A 289 -18.32 4.00 4.76
N ALA A 290 -19.47 3.81 4.12
CA ALA A 290 -20.68 4.56 4.41
C ALA A 290 -21.35 4.13 5.73
N LYS A 291 -21.17 2.85 6.12
CA LYS A 291 -21.70 2.26 7.37
C LYS A 291 -20.93 2.66 8.62
N ARG A 292 -19.72 3.19 8.46
CA ARG A 292 -18.88 3.78 9.51
C ARG A 292 -19.10 5.30 9.57
#